data_AF-A0A3E5I4C4-F1
#
_entry.id   AF-A0A3E5I4C4-F1
#
_cell.length_a   1.000
_cell.length_b   1.000
_cell.length_c   1.000
_cell.angle_alpha   90.00
_cell.angle_beta   90.00
_cell.angle_gamma   90.00
#
_symmetry.space_group_name_H-M   'P 1'
#
loop_
_entity.id
_entity.type
_entity.pdbx_description
1 polymer ?
#
loop_
_entity_poly.entity_id
_entity_poly.type
_entity_poly.pdbx_seq_one_letter_code
_entity_poly.pdbx_strand_id
1 'polypeptide(L)'
;MFFNEQGMLNLDEAVMNQPTFKKIMEDGIVTEQEVKEQSERIISILKSMEKNYTEEQQREIKELLVETGVLFTTSQYHALQSLHF
;
A
#
# COMPACT_ATOMS: atom_id res chain seq x y z
N MET A 1 3.65 -17.51 2.20
CA MET A 1 2.40 -17.50 3.01
C MET A 1 1.93 -16.04 3.11
N PHE A 2 0.61 -15.82 3.20
CA PHE A 2 0.04 -14.46 3.24
C PHE A 2 0.27 -13.76 4.60
N PHE A 3 0.28 -14.54 5.68
CA PHE A 3 0.68 -14.10 7.02
C PHE A 3 1.96 -14.81 7.47
N ASN A 4 2.72 -14.18 8.37
CA ASN A 4 3.86 -14.78 9.06
C ASN A 4 3.40 -15.55 10.33
N GLU A 5 4.35 -16.16 11.05
CA GLU A 5 4.07 -16.97 12.26
C GLU A 5 3.43 -16.15 13.39
N GLN A 6 3.56 -14.83 13.35
CA GLN A 6 3.00 -13.88 14.30
C GLN A 6 1.60 -13.39 13.89
N GLY A 7 1.05 -13.89 12.77
CA GLY A 7 -0.25 -13.46 12.25
C GLY A 7 -0.23 -12.08 11.58
N MET A 8 0.95 -11.51 11.32
CA MET A 8 1.10 -10.25 10.59
C MET A 8 1.21 -10.53 9.09
N LEU A 9 0.76 -9.58 8.27
CA LEU A 9 0.91 -9.67 6.83
C LEU A 9 2.39 -9.79 6.47
N ASN A 10 2.75 -10.81 5.70
CA ASN A 10 4.14 -11.02 5.30
C ASN A 10 4.49 -10.13 4.09
N LEU A 11 4.64 -8.83 4.34
CA LEU A 11 4.89 -7.82 3.32
C LEU A 11 6.27 -7.16 3.43
N ASP A 12 6.93 -7.24 4.59
CA ASP A 12 8.14 -6.45 4.88
C ASP A 12 9.24 -6.67 3.84
N GLU A 13 9.59 -7.93 3.55
CA GLU A 13 10.59 -8.25 2.54
C GLU A 13 10.16 -7.80 1.12
N ALA A 14 8.86 -7.93 0.80
CA ALA A 14 8.33 -7.54 -0.51
C ALA A 14 8.32 -6.03 -0.69
N VAL A 15 8.01 -5.26 0.35
CA VAL A 15 8.03 -3.79 0.37
C VAL A 15 9.46 -3.28 0.30
N MET A 16 10.36 -3.84 1.13
CA MET A 16 11.78 -3.51 1.11
C MET A 16 12.43 -3.80 -0.25
N ASN A 17 11.87 -4.71 -1.04
CA ASN A 17 12.35 -5.01 -2.37
C ASN A 17 11.76 -4.14 -3.49
N GLN A 18 10.82 -3.24 -3.19
CA GLN A 18 10.27 -2.34 -4.21
C GLN A 18 11.29 -1.26 -4.61
N PRO A 19 11.60 -1.08 -5.91
CA PRO A 19 12.59 -0.10 -6.37
C PRO A 19 12.34 1.33 -5.89
N THR A 20 11.08 1.80 -5.98
CA THR A 20 10.69 3.14 -5.52
C THR A 20 10.89 3.29 -4.01
N PHE A 21 10.59 2.26 -3.23
CA PHE A 21 10.78 2.31 -1.78
C PHE A 21 12.27 2.27 -1.40
N LYS A 22 13.09 1.46 -2.07
CA LYS A 22 14.55 1.46 -1.88
C LYS A 22 15.15 2.84 -2.12
N LYS A 23 14.77 3.49 -3.22
CA LYS A 23 15.28 4.82 -3.56
C LYS A 23 14.90 5.87 -2.51
N ILE A 24 13.63 5.90 -2.09
CA ILE A 24 13.17 6.79 -1.00
C ILE A 24 13.94 6.55 0.30
N MET A 25 14.25 5.29 0.62
CA MET A 25 15.05 4.95 1.80
C MET A 25 16.53 5.36 1.68
N GLU A 26 17.08 5.40 0.47
CA GLU A 26 18.47 5.80 0.20
C GLU A 26 18.67 7.32 0.27
N ASP A 27 17.76 8.10 -0.32
CA ASP A 27 17.89 9.56 -0.40
C ASP A 27 17.04 10.32 0.63
N GLY A 28 16.07 9.66 1.28
CA GLY A 28 15.18 10.24 2.28
C GLY A 28 14.15 11.22 1.71
N ILE A 29 13.97 11.26 0.39
CA ILE A 29 13.12 12.23 -0.29
C ILE A 29 12.05 11.49 -1.08
N VAL A 30 10.82 12.02 -1.07
CA VAL A 30 9.75 11.56 -1.95
C VAL A 30 9.46 12.66 -2.96
N THR A 31 9.74 12.39 -4.23
CA THR A 31 9.50 13.32 -5.33
C THR A 31 8.10 13.15 -5.94
N GLU A 32 7.57 14.19 -6.58
CA GLU A 32 6.29 14.11 -7.31
C GLU A 32 6.32 13.03 -8.39
N GLN A 33 7.46 12.85 -9.06
CA GLN A 33 7.64 11.83 -10.09
C GLN A 33 7.53 10.42 -9.51
N GLU A 34 8.09 10.16 -8.34
CA GLU A 34 7.97 8.86 -7.66
C GLU A 34 6.55 8.57 -7.20
N VAL A 35 5.83 9.59 -6.71
CA VAL A 35 4.41 9.48 -6.37
C VAL A 35 3.59 9.13 -7.62
N LYS A 36 3.89 9.79 -8.75
CA LYS A 36 3.22 9.53 -10.03
C LYS A 36 3.50 8.10 -10.52
N GLU A 37 4.74 7.66 -10.54
CA GLU A 37 5.13 6.31 -10.95
C GLU A 37 4.47 5.23 -10.11
N GLN A 38 4.45 5.42 -8.78
CA GLN A 38 3.78 4.49 -7.87
C GLN A 38 2.26 4.48 -8.10
N SER A 39 1.66 5.64 -8.38
CA SER A 39 0.23 5.78 -8.70
C SER A 39 -0.13 5.05 -10.00
N GLU A 40 0.67 5.24 -11.05
CA GLU A 40 0.51 4.56 -12.34
C GLU A 40 0.61 3.03 -12.19
N ARG A 41 1.53 2.56 -11.36
CA ARG A 41 1.69 1.14 -11.05
C ARG A 41 0.45 0.56 -10.35
N ILE A 42 -0.10 1.25 -9.35
CA ILE A 42 -1.33 0.82 -8.67
C ILE A 42 -2.48 0.74 -9.69
N ILE A 43 -2.66 1.76 -10.53
CA ILE A 43 -3.70 1.76 -11.56
C ILE A 43 -3.54 0.58 -12.53
N SER A 44 -2.30 0.27 -12.94
CA SER A 44 -2.01 -0.87 -13.81
C SER A 44 -2.42 -2.21 -13.15
N ILE A 45 -2.10 -2.39 -11.87
CA ILE A 45 -2.49 -3.58 -11.11
C ILE A 45 -4.01 -3.70 -11.02
N LEU A 46 -4.71 -2.61 -10.69
CA LEU A 46 -6.18 -2.60 -10.57
C LEU A 46 -6.87 -2.94 -11.89
N LYS A 47 -6.39 -2.38 -13.02
CA LYS A 47 -6.91 -2.73 -14.36
C LYS A 47 -6.67 -4.20 -14.71
N SER A 48 -5.53 -4.76 -14.30
CA SER A 48 -5.26 -6.19 -14.46
C SER A 48 -6.21 -7.05 -13.63
N MET A 49 -6.49 -6.66 -12.38
CA MET A 49 -7.45 -7.36 -11.52
C MET A 49 -8.87 -7.29 -12.10
N GLU A 50 -9.33 -6.11 -12.50
CA GLU A 50 -10.64 -5.92 -13.15
C GLU A 50 -10.83 -6.85 -14.38
N LYS A 51 -9.77 -7.01 -15.18
CA LYS A 51 -9.81 -7.89 -16.37
C LYS A 51 -9.82 -9.38 -16.02
N ASN A 52 -9.06 -9.79 -15.01
CA ASN A 52 -8.70 -11.19 -14.80
C ASN A 52 -9.46 -11.86 -13.64
N TYR A 53 -10.07 -11.09 -12.74
CA TYR A 53 -10.69 -11.61 -11.53
C TYR A 53 -12.22 -11.67 -11.67
N THR A 54 -12.84 -12.60 -10.96
CA THR A 54 -14.30 -12.70 -10.87
C THR A 54 -14.89 -11.50 -10.12
N GLU A 55 -16.19 -11.24 -10.27
CA GLU A 55 -16.88 -10.16 -9.54
C GLU A 55 -16.74 -10.31 -8.01
N GLU A 56 -16.74 -11.55 -7.51
CA GLU A 56 -16.52 -11.84 -6.09
C GLU A 56 -15.10 -11.46 -5.64
N GLN A 57 -14.08 -11.85 -6.39
CA GLN A 57 -12.69 -11.48 -6.09
C GLN A 57 -12.48 -9.96 -6.18
N GLN A 58 -13.11 -9.29 -7.15
CA GLN A 58 -13.08 -7.83 -7.25
C GLN A 58 -13.74 -7.16 -6.04
N ARG A 59 -14.86 -7.70 -5.55
CA ARG A 59 -15.53 -7.23 -4.33
C ARG A 59 -14.62 -7.36 -3.11
N GLU A 60 -13.99 -8.52 -2.91
CA GLU A 60 -13.08 -8.76 -1.79
C GLU A 60 -11.88 -7.81 -1.80
N ILE A 61 -11.28 -7.56 -2.97
CA ILE A 61 -10.16 -6.61 -3.08
C ILE A 61 -10.60 -5.18 -2.84
N LYS A 62 -11.79 -4.81 -3.33
CA LYS A 62 -12.35 -3.49 -3.07
C LYS A 62 -12.56 -3.27 -1.58
N GLU A 63 -13.09 -4.26 -0.87
CA GLU A 63 -13.27 -4.23 0.58
C GLU A 63 -11.92 -4.08 1.30
N LEU A 64 -10.91 -4.88 0.93
CA LEU A 64 -9.56 -4.77 1.48
C LEU A 64 -8.93 -3.38 1.26
N LEU A 65 -9.07 -2.81 0.06
CA LEU A 65 -8.55 -1.48 -0.27
C LEU A 65 -9.23 -0.37 0.55
N VAL A 66 -10.55 -0.49 0.77
CA VAL A 66 -11.30 0.45 1.62
C VAL A 66 -10.80 0.40 3.06
N GLU A 67 -10.75 -0.78 3.67
CA GLU A 67 -10.31 -0.94 5.06
C GLU A 67 -8.84 -0.52 5.26
N THR A 68 -7.97 -0.85 4.29
CA THR A 68 -6.57 -0.40 4.32
C THR A 68 -6.47 1.13 4.23
N GLY A 69 -7.29 1.77 3.39
CA GLY A 69 -7.34 3.23 3.26
C GLY A 69 -7.83 3.91 4.54
N VAL A 70 -8.84 3.34 5.19
CA VAL A 70 -9.34 3.80 6.50
C VAL A 70 -8.25 3.66 7.56
N LEU A 71 -7.58 2.51 7.64
CA LEU A 71 -6.49 2.27 8.59
C LEU A 71 -5.32 3.24 8.39
N PHE A 72 -4.90 3.46 7.14
CA PHE A 72 -3.84 4.42 6.83
C PHE A 72 -4.22 5.82 7.31
N THR A 73 -5.42 6.30 6.95
CA THR A 73 -5.90 7.63 7.28
C THR A 73 -6.04 7.84 8.79
N THR A 74 -6.62 6.86 9.50
CA THR A 74 -6.76 6.90 10.96
C THR A 74 -5.41 6.88 11.67
N SER A 75 -4.44 6.11 11.17
CA SER A 75 -3.06 6.10 11.69
C SER A 75 -2.37 7.44 11.51
N GLN A 76 -2.57 8.12 10.38
CA GLN A 76 -2.04 9.47 10.15
C GLN A 76 -2.67 10.48 11.12
N TYR A 77 -3.99 10.44 11.32
CA TYR A 77 -4.66 11.30 12.29
C TYR A 77 -4.13 11.07 13.72
N HIS A 78 -3.97 9.81 14.12
CA HIS A 78 -3.40 9.47 15.43
C HIS A 78 -1.96 10.00 15.59
N ALA A 79 -1.12 9.85 14.56
CA ALA A 79 0.24 10.38 14.57
C ALA A 79 0.25 11.93 14.69
N LEU A 80 -0.60 12.62 13.92
CA LEU A 80 -0.74 14.08 14.00
C LEU A 80 -1.27 14.55 15.37
N GLN A 81 -2.14 13.79 16.02
CA GLN A 81 -2.58 14.08 17.39
C GLN A 81 -1.41 14.03 18.38
N SER A 82 -0.53 13.04 18.24
CA SER A 82 0.64 12.89 19.13
C SER A 82 1.68 14.01 19.00
N LEU A 83 1.64 14.80 17.92
CA LEU A 83 2.50 15.96 17.74
C LEU A 83 1.97 17.24 18.42
N HIS A 84 0.71 17.23 18.86
CA HIS A 84 0.04 18.37 19.51
C HIS A 84 -0.04 18.25 21.04
N PHE A 85 0.69 17.30 21.65
CA PHE A 85 0.83 17.12 23.10
C PHE A 85 2.30 17.09 23.53
#